data_AF-A0AAW8EU15-F1
#
_entry.id   AF-A0AAW8EU15-F1
#
_cell.length_a   1.000
_cell.length_b   1.000
_cell.length_c   1.000
_cell.angle_alpha   90.00
_cell.angle_beta   90.00
_cell.angle_gamma   90.00
#
_symmetry.space_group_name_H-M   'P 1'
#
loop_
_entity.id
_entity.type
_entity.pdbx_description
1 polymer ?
#
loop_
_entity_poly.entity_id
_entity_poly.type
_entity_poly.pdbx_seq_one_letter_code
_entity_poly.pdbx_strand_id
1 'polypeptide(L)' 'MLQVFHVAGVDDFLVHVAVQDATALRDIVLEHITVHPVVRGTETQLVFELRDGGGLLAR' A
#
# COMPACT_ATOMS: atom_id res chain seq x y z
N MET A 1 10.56 -5.69 -2.10
CA MET A 1 10.54 -4.36 -2.79
C MET A 1 9.51 -3.52 -2.06
N LEU A 2 9.83 -2.27 -1.72
CA LEU A 2 8.93 -1.31 -1.09
C LEU A 2 8.71 -0.17 -2.07
N GLN A 3 7.46 0.19 -2.34
CA GLN A 3 7.12 1.36 -3.13
C GLN A 3 6.14 2.23 -2.34
N VAL A 4 6.35 3.55 -2.40
CA VAL A 4 5.48 4.52 -1.77
C VAL A 4 5.02 5.51 -2.84
N PHE A 5 3.72 5.66 -2.96
CA PHE A 5 3.08 6.57 -3.88
C PHE A 5 2.35 7.64 -3.08
N HIS A 6 2.54 8.90 -3.44
CA HIS A 6 1.64 9.96 -3.00
C HIS A 6 0.45 9.96 -3.94
N VAL A 7 -0.75 10.00 -3.39
CA VAL A 7 -1.98 9.97 -4.19
C VAL A 7 -2.87 11.14 -3.81
N ALA A 8 -3.68 11.58 -4.76
CA ALA A 8 -4.78 12.47 -4.46
C ALA A 8 -6.00 11.63 -4.07
N GLY A 9 -6.85 12.14 -3.18
CA GLY A 9 -8.05 11.44 -2.75
C GLY A 9 -8.25 11.51 -1.25
N VAL A 10 -8.80 10.44 -0.67
CA VAL A 10 -9.05 10.33 0.77
C VAL A 10 -7.76 9.98 1.52
N ASP A 11 -6.93 9.11 0.94
CA ASP A 11 -5.64 8.73 1.49
C ASP A 11 -4.52 9.55 0.89
N ASP A 12 -3.51 9.88 1.69
CA ASP A 12 -2.32 10.64 1.24
C ASP A 12 -1.27 9.74 0.56
N PHE A 13 -1.23 8.46 0.95
CA PHE A 13 -0.20 7.51 0.55
C PHE A 13 -0.77 6.13 0.23
N LEU A 14 -0.20 5.49 -0.81
CA LEU A 14 -0.28 4.05 -1.00
C LEU A 14 1.10 3.44 -0.82
N VAL A 15 1.21 2.46 0.07
CA VAL A 15 2.46 1.75 0.36
C VAL A 15 2.33 0.31 -0.13
N HIS A 16 3.05 -0.04 -1.19
CA HIS A 16 3.06 -1.39 -1.74
C HIS A 16 4.23 -2.18 -1.16
N VAL A 17 3.90 -3.29 -0.49
CA VAL A 17 4.85 -4.19 0.17
C VAL A 17 4.63 -5.62 -0.29
N ALA A 18 5.73 -6.38 -0.36
CA ALA A 18 5.71 -7.83 -0.45
C ALA A 18 6.38 -8.40 0.80
N VAL A 19 5.65 -9.20 1.55
CA VAL A 19 6.09 -9.83 2.80
C VAL A 19 5.81 -11.33 2.77
N GLN A 20 6.46 -12.07 3.66
CA GLN A 20 6.38 -13.54 3.68
C GLN A 20 5.00 -14.04 4.14
N ASP A 21 4.38 -13.35 5.10
CA ASP A 21 3.10 -13.73 5.68
C ASP A 21 2.36 -12.53 6.32
N ALA A 22 1.20 -12.80 6.89
CA ALA A 22 0.35 -11.80 7.54
C ALA A 22 0.97 -11.24 8.84
N THR A 23 1.83 -11.99 9.52
CA THR A 23 2.53 -11.51 10.73
C THR A 23 3.52 -10.44 10.33
N ALA A 24 4.36 -10.71 9.33
CA ALA A 24 5.28 -9.72 8.79
C ALA A 24 4.56 -8.46 8.27
N LEU A 25 3.37 -8.62 7.66
CA LEU A 25 2.56 -7.46 7.26
C LEU A 25 2.09 -6.63 8.46
N ARG A 26 1.60 -7.31 9.51
CA ARG A 26 1.14 -6.67 10.75
C ARG A 26 2.27 -5.91 11.43
N ASP A 27 3.47 -6.47 11.49
CA ASP A 27 4.63 -5.85 12.13
C ASP A 27 5.05 -4.58 11.38
N ILE A 28 5.01 -4.59 10.04
CA ILE A 28 5.21 -3.36 9.25
C ILE A 28 4.18 -2.28 9.63
N VAL A 29 2.90 -2.63 9.66
CA VAL A 29 1.84 -1.66 9.96
C VAL A 29 2.00 -1.11 11.38
N LEU A 30 2.10 -1.99 12.38
CA LEU A 30 2.06 -1.61 13.78
C LEU A 30 3.36 -0.97 14.27
N GLU A 31 4.51 -1.43 13.80
CA GLU A 31 5.81 -0.99 14.33
C GLU A 31 6.42 0.16 13.51
N HIS A 32 6.02 0.33 12.24
CA HIS A 32 6.67 1.29 11.34
C HIS A 32 5.71 2.36 10.80
N ILE A 33 4.45 2.02 10.53
CA ILE A 33 3.49 2.97 9.94
C ILE A 33 2.71 3.71 11.03
N THR A 34 1.97 2.99 11.88
CA THR A 34 1.05 3.61 12.84
C THR A 34 1.76 4.32 13.99
N VAL A 35 3.05 4.07 14.19
CA VAL A 35 3.87 4.79 15.18
C VAL A 35 4.20 6.21 14.74
N HIS A 36 4.07 6.53 13.46
CA HIS A 36 4.42 7.84 12.95
C HIS A 36 3.33 8.86 13.31
N PRO A 37 3.66 9.99 13.96
CA PRO A 37 2.67 10.88 14.57
C PRO A 37 1.71 11.56 13.59
N VAL A 38 2.05 11.59 12.30
CA VAL A 38 1.21 12.17 11.25
C VAL A 38 0.19 11.17 10.67
N VAL A 39 0.34 9.87 10.94
CA VAL A 39 -0.55 8.83 10.43
C VAL A 39 -1.81 8.80 11.28
N ARG A 40 -2.93 9.20 10.68
CA ARG A 40 -4.24 9.21 11.36
C ARG A 40 -4.97 7.86 11.30
N GLY A 41 -4.65 7.04 10.30
CA GLY A 41 -5.27 5.75 10.06
C GLY A 41 -4.53 5.00 8.97
N THR A 42 -4.80 3.70 8.87
CA THR A 42 -4.23 2.83 7.83
C THR A 42 -5.27 1.81 7.43
N GLU A 43 -5.49 1.66 6.13
CA GLU A 43 -6.25 0.55 5.55
C GLU A 43 -5.27 -0.42 4.87
N THR A 44 -5.43 -1.71 5.10
CA THR A 44 -4.58 -2.74 4.49
C THR A 44 -5.36 -3.50 3.44
N GLN A 45 -4.83 -3.53 2.22
CA GLN A 45 -5.45 -4.21 1.08
C GLN A 45 -4.52 -5.33 0.58
N LEU A 46 -5.08 -6.52 0.36
CA LEU A 46 -4.33 -7.65 -0.18
C LEU A 46 -4.49 -7.71 -1.70
N VAL A 47 -3.36 -7.66 -2.40
CA VAL A 47 -3.30 -7.87 -3.84
C VAL A 47 -3.21 -9.37 -4.12
N PHE A 48 -4.28 -9.95 -4.68
CA PHE A 48 -4.30 -11.37 -5.06
C PHE A 48 -3.73 -11.64 -6.45
N GLU A 49 -3.87 -10.68 -7.35
CA GLU A 49 -3.46 -10.81 -8.75
C GLU A 49 -3.11 -9.44 -9.33
N LEU A 50 -2.01 -9.38 -10.06
CA LEU A 50 -1.67 -8.27 -10.94
C LEU A 50 -2.00 -8.67 -12.37
N ARG A 51 -2.82 -7.88 -13.06
CA ARG A 51 -3.13 -8.07 -14.47
C ARG A 51 -2.61 -6.88 -15.27
N ASP A 52 -1.94 -7.19 -16.38
CA ASP A 52 -1.59 -6.17 -17.36
C ASP A 52 -2.85 -5.67 -18.08
N GLY A 53 -3.02 -4.35 -18.12
CA GLY A 53 -4.10 -3.71 -18.88
C GLY A 53 -3.78 -3.67 -20.38
N GLY A 54 -4.82 -3.74 -21.22
CA GLY A 54 -4.72 -3.59 -22.68
C GLY A 54 -4.42 -2.15 -23.12
N GLY A 55 -3.33 -1.55 -22.65
CA GLY A 55 -2.83 -0.25 -23.09
C GLY A 55 -3.79 0.93 -22.90
N LEU A 56 -3.37 2.09 -23.41
CA LEU A 56 -4.19 3.30 -23.43
C LEU A 56 -5.36 3.12 -24.41
N LEU A 57 -6.56 3.52 -23.99
CA LEU A 57 -7.66 3.77 -24.93
C LEU A 57 -7.18 4.82 -25.93
N ALA A 58 -7.14 4.47 -27.21
CA ALA A 58 -6.87 5.43 -28.26
C ALA A 58 -7.89 6.58 -28.16
N ARG A 59 -7.38 7.81 -28.15
CA ARG A 59 -8.17 9.04 -28.02
C ARG A 59 -9.21 9.17 -29.13
#